data_AF-A0A7V2GFQ5-F1
#
_entry.id   AF-A0A7V2GFQ5-F1
#
_cell.length_a   1.000
_cell.length_b   1.000
_cell.length_c   1.000
_cell.angle_alpha   90.00
_cell.angle_beta   90.00
_cell.angle_gamma   90.00
#
_symmetry.space_group_name_H-M   'P 1'
#
loop_
_entity.id
_entity.type
_entity.pdbx_description
1 polymer ?
#
loop_
_entity_poly.entity_id
_entity_poly.type
_entity_poly.pdbx_seq_one_letter_code
_entity_poly.pdbx_strand_id
1 'polypeptide(L)'
;MHQFVCQSPIHDSQHAVTILRQSHRARKAQCYGMDKGYDAESIYRQIREELESRSMIPVRERKRKRISERYRRQNLAEFDEAIYHQRNLVETVFSVLKRRFGENLKARKYWYQVKEIKIKIVLYNLRMVMKNYSLLFLLRNSTEPKNLKFKWYHCRIPPVQTNAG
;
A
#
# COMPACT_ATOMS: atom_id res chain seq x y z
N MET A 1 1.19 -6.18 6.88
CA MET A 1 0.01 -5.29 6.89
C MET A 1 -0.77 -5.53 8.19
N HIS A 2 -0.79 -4.54 9.07
CA HIS A 2 -1.63 -4.54 10.27
C HIS A 2 -2.88 -3.71 9.97
N GLN A 3 -4.01 -4.38 9.75
CA GLN A 3 -5.31 -3.71 9.78
C GLN A 3 -5.79 -3.75 11.23
N PHE A 4 -5.78 -2.58 11.89
CA PHE A 4 -6.26 -2.45 13.26
C PHE A 4 -7.78 -2.61 13.26
N VAL A 5 -8.29 -3.47 14.15
CA VAL A 5 -9.73 -3.53 14.46
C VAL A 5 -9.86 -2.79 15.79
N CYS A 6 -10.42 -1.58 15.80
CA CYS A 6 -10.54 -0.79 17.04
C CYS A 6 -11.82 -1.14 17.80
N GLN A 7 -11.77 -1.07 19.14
CA GLN A 7 -12.93 -1.27 20.01
C GLN A 7 -13.84 -0.03 20.09
N SER A 8 -13.35 1.15 19.68
CA SER A 8 -14.08 2.43 19.64
C SER A 8 -13.79 3.18 18.32
N PRO A 9 -14.67 4.09 17.87
CA PRO A 9 -14.45 4.84 16.63
C PRO A 9 -13.33 5.86 16.82
N ILE A 10 -12.14 5.51 16.34
CA ILE A 10 -10.98 6.41 16.24
C ILE A 10 -10.77 6.68 14.75
N HIS A 11 -10.48 7.93 14.39
CA HIS A 11 -10.21 8.27 12.99
C HIS A 11 -8.92 7.57 12.53
N ASP A 12 -8.98 6.86 11.40
CA ASP A 12 -7.87 6.05 10.88
C ASP A 12 -6.55 6.82 10.72
N SER A 13 -6.61 8.14 10.52
CA SER A 13 -5.42 9.00 10.47
C SER A 13 -4.60 9.00 11.75
N GLN A 14 -5.19 8.70 12.92
CA GLN A 14 -4.44 8.60 14.17
C GLN A 14 -3.56 7.34 14.21
N HIS A 15 -3.99 6.26 13.56
CA HIS A 15 -3.21 5.03 13.46
C HIS A 15 -2.11 5.09 12.39
N ALA A 16 -2.21 6.02 11.44
CA ALA A 16 -1.25 6.20 10.35
C ALA A 16 0.19 6.30 10.88
N VAL A 17 0.40 7.09 11.93
CA VAL A 17 1.73 7.36 12.50
C VAL A 17 2.42 6.07 12.96
N THR A 18 1.68 5.24 13.68
CA THR A 18 2.18 3.97 14.20
C THR A 18 2.39 2.95 13.07
N ILE A 19 1.45 2.87 12.13
CA ILE A 19 1.52 1.95 11.00
C ILE A 19 2.72 2.28 10.10
N LEU A 20 2.97 3.56 9.84
CA LEU A 20 4.09 4.01 9.01
C LEU A 20 5.43 3.60 9.62
N ARG A 21 5.62 3.82 10.92
CA ARG A 21 6.82 3.38 11.65
C ARG A 21 7.01 1.86 11.59
N GLN A 22 5.94 1.11 11.89
CA GLN A 22 5.99 -0.35 11.85
C GLN A 22 6.30 -0.87 10.45
N SER A 23 5.69 -0.28 9.44
CA SER A 23 5.89 -0.63 8.03
C SER A 23 7.32 -0.35 7.61
N HIS A 24 7.84 0.85 7.90
CA HIS A 24 9.20 1.24 7.57
C HIS A 24 10.26 0.36 8.26
N ARG A 25 10.03 0.00 9.53
CA ARG A 25 10.89 -0.94 10.27
C ARG A 25 10.90 -2.33 9.63
N ALA A 26 9.76 -2.80 9.13
CA ALA A 26 9.68 -4.10 8.46
C ALA A 26 10.31 -4.07 7.06
N ARG A 27 10.10 -2.97 6.31
CA ARG A 27 10.68 -2.76 4.98
C ARG A 27 10.73 -1.27 4.67
N LYS A 28 11.94 -0.75 4.45
CA LYS A 28 12.12 0.62 3.94
C LYS A 28 11.47 0.74 2.56
N ALA A 29 10.60 1.71 2.41
CA ALA A 29 9.95 2.03 1.13
C ALA A 29 10.40 3.42 0.69
N GLN A 30 10.64 3.62 -0.60
CA GLN A 30 11.01 4.93 -1.14
C GLN A 30 9.82 5.89 -1.24
N CYS A 31 8.61 5.33 -1.24
CA CYS A 31 7.37 6.04 -1.46
C CYS A 31 6.23 5.39 -0.66
N TYR A 32 5.41 6.21 -0.02
CA TYR A 32 4.20 5.81 0.68
C TYR A 32 2.96 6.41 0.00
N GLY A 33 2.15 5.55 -0.62
CA GLY A 33 0.84 5.91 -1.15
C GLY A 33 -0.24 5.77 -0.08
N MET A 34 -1.05 6.82 0.13
CA MET A 34 -2.14 6.81 1.11
C MET A 34 -3.39 7.50 0.56
N ASP A 35 -4.53 7.22 1.17
CA ASP A 35 -5.80 7.81 0.76
C ASP A 35 -5.87 9.31 1.07
N LYS A 36 -6.73 10.02 0.33
CA LYS A 36 -7.01 11.46 0.51
C LYS A 36 -7.42 11.83 1.94
N GLY A 37 -7.96 10.88 2.72
CA GLY A 37 -8.30 11.06 4.13
C GLY A 37 -7.09 11.25 5.06
N TYR A 38 -5.88 10.94 4.60
CA TYR A 38 -4.62 11.10 5.33
C TYR A 38 -3.90 12.42 4.99
N ASP A 39 -4.57 13.35 4.31
CA ASP A 39 -4.03 14.67 3.97
C ASP A 39 -3.89 15.57 5.22
N ALA A 40 -2.83 15.32 6.00
CA ALA A 40 -2.48 16.03 7.22
C ALA A 40 -0.97 16.33 7.27
N GLU A 41 -0.60 17.57 7.63
CA GLU A 41 0.79 18.02 7.67
C GLU A 41 1.68 17.15 8.57
N SER A 42 1.14 16.67 9.69
CA SER A 42 1.86 15.79 10.61
C SER A 42 2.30 14.46 9.96
N ILE A 43 1.48 13.92 9.05
CA ILE A 43 1.79 12.69 8.32
C ILE A 43 2.88 12.94 7.27
N TYR A 44 2.76 14.03 6.50
CA TYR A 44 3.80 14.38 5.53
C TYR A 44 5.13 14.65 6.20
N ARG A 45 5.12 15.40 7.32
CA ARG A 45 6.30 15.67 8.13
C ARG A 45 6.97 14.37 8.58
N GLN A 46 6.19 13.42 9.12
CA GLN A 46 6.72 12.14 9.54
C GLN A 46 7.37 11.38 8.38
N ILE A 47 6.70 11.30 7.23
CA ILE A 47 7.21 10.58 6.06
C ILE A 47 8.53 11.19 5.55
N ARG A 48 8.64 12.53 5.59
CA ARG A 48 9.82 13.26 5.09
C ARG A 48 10.97 13.27 6.09
N GLU A 49 10.70 13.63 7.35
CA GLU A 49 11.72 13.83 8.38
C GLU A 49 12.13 12.51 9.06
N GLU A 50 11.18 11.62 9.35
CA GLU A 50 11.47 10.38 10.10
C GLU A 50 11.77 9.21 9.17
N LEU A 51 11.03 9.08 8.07
CA LEU A 51 11.14 7.92 7.17
C LEU A 51 12.01 8.21 5.93
N GLU A 52 12.45 9.46 5.75
CA GLU A 52 13.27 9.91 4.61
C GLU A 52 12.69 9.45 3.25
N SER A 53 11.36 9.52 3.13
CA SER A 53 10.61 8.92 2.02
C SER A 53 9.69 9.93 1.33
N ARG A 54 9.24 9.59 0.11
CA ARG A 54 8.23 10.37 -0.60
C ARG A 54 6.82 9.97 -0.18
N SER A 55 5.90 10.92 -0.25
CA SER A 55 4.47 10.72 -0.05
C SER A 55 3.74 10.85 -1.39
N MET A 56 2.76 9.99 -1.61
CA MET A 56 1.82 10.07 -2.75
C MET A 56 0.42 10.08 -2.16
N ILE A 57 0.03 11.22 -1.61
CA ILE A 57 -1.27 11.42 -0.98
C ILE A 57 -2.00 12.52 -1.76
N PRO A 58 -3.19 12.24 -2.33
CA PRO A 58 -3.96 13.26 -3.01
C PRO A 58 -4.34 14.36 -2.04
N VAL A 59 -4.09 15.61 -2.43
CA VAL A 59 -4.42 16.77 -1.60
C VAL A 59 -5.93 17.00 -1.61
N ARG A 60 -6.51 17.29 -0.44
CA ARG A 60 -7.94 17.62 -0.32
C ARG A 60 -8.20 19.04 -0.76
N GLU A 61 -9.07 19.19 -1.76
CA GLU A 61 -9.60 20.49 -2.17
C GLU A 61 -10.38 21.13 -1.03
N ARG A 62 -9.99 22.34 -0.64
CA ARG A 62 -10.67 23.14 0.38
C ARG A 62 -11.13 24.44 -0.27
N LYS A 63 -12.45 24.62 -0.41
CA LYS A 63 -13.09 25.76 -1.12
C LYS A 63 -12.63 27.16 -0.68
N ARG A 64 -12.06 27.32 0.52
CA ARG A 64 -11.72 28.64 1.11
C ARG A 64 -10.36 28.72 1.79
N LYS A 65 -9.45 27.76 1.56
CA LYS A 65 -8.13 27.77 2.22
C LYS A 65 -7.02 27.53 1.20
N ARG A 66 -6.17 28.54 0.99
CA ARG A 66 -4.90 28.38 0.27
C ARG A 66 -4.04 27.37 1.03
N ILE A 67 -3.36 26.47 0.32
CA ILE A 67 -2.42 25.53 0.94
C ILE A 67 -1.24 26.34 1.46
N SER A 68 -1.15 26.55 2.77
CA SER A 68 -0.04 27.27 3.43
C SER A 68 1.07 26.34 3.93
N GLU A 69 0.72 25.07 4.14
CA GLU A 69 1.56 24.07 4.78
C GLU A 69 2.71 23.62 3.85
N ARG A 70 3.93 23.59 4.39
CA ARG A 70 5.18 23.40 3.63
C ARG A 70 5.23 22.02 2.99
N TYR A 71 5.02 20.97 3.79
CA TYR A 71 5.14 19.60 3.30
C TYR A 71 3.99 19.21 2.38
N ARG A 72 2.79 19.76 2.57
CA ARG A 72 1.69 19.64 1.60
C ARG A 72 1.99 20.25 0.25
N ARG A 73 2.60 21.44 0.19
CA ARG A 73 3.03 22.04 -1.09
C ARG A 73 4.08 21.18 -1.78
N GLN A 74 5.04 20.66 -1.01
CA GLN A 74 6.07 19.77 -1.53
C GLN A 74 5.47 18.47 -2.08
N ASN A 75 4.55 17.83 -1.35
CA ASN A 75 3.82 16.67 -1.85
C ASN A 75 3.06 17.00 -3.14
N LEU A 76 2.38 18.15 -3.23
CA LEU A 76 1.68 18.56 -4.45
C LEU A 76 2.63 18.73 -5.65
N ALA A 77 3.81 19.30 -5.43
CA ALA A 77 4.82 19.48 -6.48
C ALA A 77 5.45 18.16 -6.94
N GLU A 78 5.61 17.20 -6.03
CA GLU A 78 6.20 15.88 -6.32
C GLU A 78 5.15 14.79 -6.63
N PHE A 79 3.86 15.13 -6.64
CA PHE A 79 2.78 14.16 -6.76
C PHE A 79 2.77 13.56 -8.16
N ASP A 80 2.98 12.24 -8.22
CA ASP A 80 2.90 11.47 -9.45
C ASP A 80 1.63 10.61 -9.44
N GLU A 81 0.70 10.97 -10.32
CA GLU A 81 -0.58 10.29 -10.44
C GLU A 81 -0.42 8.82 -10.89
N ALA A 82 0.56 8.53 -11.75
CA ALA A 82 0.80 7.16 -12.23
C ALA A 82 1.30 6.26 -11.10
N ILE A 83 2.13 6.78 -10.20
CA ILE A 83 2.54 6.07 -8.98
C ILE A 83 1.34 5.88 -8.05
N TYR A 84 0.53 6.92 -7.88
CA TYR A 84 -0.68 6.83 -7.04
C TYR A 84 -1.68 5.77 -7.55
N HIS A 85 -1.86 5.65 -8.87
CA HIS A 85 -2.75 4.65 -9.49
C HIS A 85 -2.35 3.20 -9.21
N GLN A 86 -1.11 2.93 -8.80
CA GLN A 86 -0.69 1.58 -8.37
C GLN A 86 -1.46 1.09 -7.13
N ARG A 87 -2.10 1.99 -6.37
CA ARG A 87 -2.99 1.66 -5.25
C ARG A 87 -4.14 0.73 -5.67
N ASN A 88 -4.61 0.83 -6.92
CA ASN A 88 -5.69 -0.01 -7.46
C ASN A 88 -5.34 -1.50 -7.41
N LEU A 89 -4.06 -1.87 -7.48
CA LEU A 89 -3.61 -3.26 -7.33
C LEU A 89 -3.92 -3.79 -5.93
N VAL A 90 -3.63 -2.99 -4.90
CA VAL A 90 -3.84 -3.35 -3.50
C VAL A 90 -5.34 -3.46 -3.22
N GLU A 91 -6.14 -2.51 -3.70
CA GLU A 91 -7.61 -2.58 -3.60
C GLU A 91 -8.18 -3.82 -4.27
N THR A 92 -7.67 -4.17 -5.45
CA THR A 92 -8.08 -5.39 -6.17
C THR A 92 -7.75 -6.64 -5.35
N VAL A 93 -6.56 -6.73 -4.77
CA VAL A 93 -6.16 -7.85 -3.90
C VAL A 93 -7.10 -7.96 -2.70
N PHE A 94 -7.39 -6.84 -2.01
CA PHE A 94 -8.33 -6.83 -0.89
C PHE A 94 -9.74 -7.23 -1.33
N SER A 95 -10.20 -6.76 -2.48
CA SER A 95 -11.50 -7.11 -3.04
C SER A 95 -11.61 -8.61 -3.33
N VAL A 96 -10.59 -9.21 -3.94
CA VAL A 96 -10.51 -10.67 -4.16
C VAL A 96 -10.48 -11.43 -2.84
N LEU A 97 -9.73 -10.94 -1.85
CA LEU A 97 -9.66 -11.54 -0.52
C LEU A 97 -11.04 -11.58 0.15
N LYS A 98 -11.75 -10.44 0.18
CA LYS A 98 -13.10 -10.31 0.75
C LYS A 98 -14.11 -11.21 0.04
N ARG A 99 -14.11 -11.23 -1.31
CA ARG A 99 -15.02 -12.10 -2.08
C ARG A 99 -14.79 -13.59 -1.81
N ARG A 100 -13.54 -14.01 -1.60
CA ARG A 100 -13.20 -15.43 -1.41
C ARG A 100 -13.41 -15.93 0.02
N PHE A 101 -13.02 -15.12 1.01
CA PHE A 101 -13.04 -15.54 2.42
C PHE A 101 -14.20 -14.91 3.22
N GLY A 102 -15.08 -14.18 2.53
CA GLY A 102 -16.13 -13.39 3.15
C GLY A 102 -15.58 -12.13 3.83
N GLU A 103 -16.40 -11.09 3.85
CA GLU A 103 -16.12 -9.86 4.60
C GLU A 103 -16.26 -10.06 6.10
N ASN A 104 -17.17 -10.95 6.51
CA ASN A 104 -17.45 -11.21 7.92
C ASN A 104 -16.32 -11.99 8.61
N LEU A 105 -16.02 -11.58 9.83
CA LEU A 105 -15.15 -12.31 10.76
C LEU A 105 -16.02 -13.17 11.67
N LYS A 106 -15.69 -14.46 11.78
CA LYS A 106 -16.42 -15.38 12.66
C LYS A 106 -16.04 -15.18 14.12
N ALA A 107 -14.80 -14.77 14.38
CA ALA A 107 -14.31 -14.53 15.73
C ALA A 107 -15.01 -13.34 16.42
N ARG A 108 -15.41 -13.55 17.68
CA ARG A 108 -16.02 -12.50 18.53
C ARG A 108 -15.00 -11.71 19.34
N LYS A 109 -13.91 -12.34 19.79
CA LYS A 109 -12.85 -11.67 20.53
C LYS A 109 -11.88 -10.98 19.56
N TYR A 110 -11.52 -9.73 19.85
CA TYR A 110 -10.61 -8.91 19.02
C TYR A 110 -9.30 -9.65 18.65
N TRP A 111 -8.65 -10.28 19.62
CA TRP A 111 -7.38 -10.96 19.36
C TRP A 111 -7.53 -12.12 18.35
N TYR A 112 -8.67 -12.81 18.38
CA TYR A 112 -8.99 -13.86 17.41
C TYR A 112 -9.39 -13.29 16.05
N GLN A 113 -10.05 -12.13 15.99
CA GLN A 113 -10.32 -11.42 14.74
C GLN A 113 -9.04 -11.05 14.00
N VAL A 114 -8.04 -10.52 14.71
CA VAL A 114 -6.73 -10.21 14.14
C VAL A 114 -6.04 -11.47 13.61
N LYS A 115 -6.12 -12.59 14.35
CA LYS A 115 -5.58 -13.88 13.88
C LYS A 115 -6.31 -14.37 12.63
N GLU A 116 -7.64 -14.28 12.60
CA GLU A 116 -8.45 -14.68 11.45
C GLU A 116 -8.04 -13.90 10.19
N ILE A 117 -7.89 -12.57 10.29
CA ILE A 117 -7.43 -11.73 9.17
C ILE A 117 -6.04 -12.16 8.70
N LYS A 118 -5.09 -12.36 9.63
CA LYS A 118 -3.72 -12.79 9.30
C LYS A 118 -3.73 -14.14 8.59
N ILE A 119 -4.51 -15.11 9.04
CA ILE A 119 -4.64 -16.42 8.42
C ILE A 119 -5.22 -16.31 7.01
N LYS A 120 -6.27 -15.51 6.81
CA LYS A 120 -6.84 -15.25 5.47
C LYS A 120 -5.78 -14.71 4.50
N ILE A 121 -4.92 -13.78 4.94
CA ILE A 121 -3.83 -13.23 4.13
C ILE A 121 -2.76 -14.28 3.81
N VAL A 122 -2.31 -15.05 4.80
CA VAL A 122 -1.31 -16.12 4.60
C VAL A 122 -1.83 -17.16 3.60
N LEU A 123 -3.09 -17.58 3.75
CA LEU A 123 -3.72 -18.54 2.86
C LEU A 123 -3.83 -18.01 1.42
N TYR A 124 -4.14 -16.72 1.25
CA TYR A 124 -4.13 -16.09 -0.07
C TYR A 124 -2.74 -16.11 -0.71
N ASN A 125 -1.69 -15.77 0.05
CA ASN A 125 -0.32 -15.77 -0.45
C ASN A 125 0.14 -17.18 -0.84
N LEU A 126 -0.12 -18.19 -0.01
CA LEU A 126 0.18 -19.59 -0.31
C LEU A 126 -0.53 -20.04 -1.60
N ARG A 127 -1.81 -19.72 -1.75
CA ARG A 127 -2.57 -20.03 -2.96
C ARG A 127 -1.96 -19.40 -4.20
N MET A 128 -1.52 -18.14 -4.13
CA MET A 128 -0.92 -17.45 -5.27
C MET A 128 0.38 -18.14 -5.70
N VAL A 129 1.21 -18.53 -4.73
CA VAL A 129 2.44 -19.30 -4.95
C VAL A 129 2.15 -20.65 -5.60
N MET A 130 1.18 -21.40 -5.07
CA MET A 130 0.77 -22.69 -5.63
C MET A 130 0.24 -22.57 -7.07
N LYS A 131 -0.55 -21.52 -7.35
CA LYS A 131 -1.04 -21.24 -8.71
C LYS A 131 0.11 -20.96 -9.67
N ASN A 132 1.10 -20.18 -9.23
CA ASN A 132 2.28 -19.87 -10.04
C ASN A 132 3.12 -21.12 -10.32
N TYR A 133 3.36 -21.96 -9.31
CA TYR A 133 4.06 -23.24 -9.51
C TYR A 133 3.31 -24.18 -10.45
N SER A 134 1.99 -24.30 -10.29
CA SER A 134 1.16 -25.10 -11.21
C SER A 134 1.22 -24.57 -12.64
N LEU A 135 1.17 -23.25 -12.83
CA LEU A 135 1.33 -22.64 -14.15
C LEU A 135 2.72 -22.93 -14.75
N LEU A 136 3.79 -22.76 -13.97
CA LEU A 136 5.15 -23.07 -14.41
C LEU A 136 5.32 -24.55 -14.76
N PHE A 137 4.73 -25.45 -13.98
CA PHE A 137 4.73 -26.89 -14.25
C PHE A 137 3.98 -27.21 -15.56
N LEU A 138 2.80 -26.61 -15.78
CA LEU A 138 2.06 -26.78 -17.03
C LEU A 138 2.84 -26.21 -18.23
N LEU A 139 3.48 -25.04 -18.08
CA LEU A 139 4.32 -24.45 -19.12
C LEU A 139 5.54 -25.32 -19.41
N ARG A 140 6.16 -25.93 -18.40
CA ARG A 140 7.33 -26.82 -18.55
C ARG A 140 6.99 -28.12 -19.30
N ASN A 141 5.79 -28.65 -19.10
CA ASN A 141 5.34 -29.88 -19.77
C ASN A 141 4.58 -29.60 -21.10
N SER A 142 4.37 -28.33 -21.46
CA SER A 142 3.78 -27.93 -22.74
C SER A 142 4.85 -28.02 -23.82
N THR A 143 4.71 -28.98 -24.75
CA THR A 143 5.64 -29.21 -25.87
C THR A 143 5.52 -28.19 -27.00
N GLU A 144 4.50 -27.32 -26.98
CA GLU A 144 4.33 -26.25 -27.96
C GLU A 144 5.12 -24.98 -27.57
N PRO A 145 5.90 -24.38 -28.50
CA PRO A 145 6.60 -23.13 -28.24
C PRO A 145 5.59 -21.98 -28.16
N LYS A 146 5.13 -21.66 -26.95
CA LYS A 146 4.27 -20.50 -26.72
C LYS A 146 5.16 -19.26 -26.62
N ASN A 147 5.05 -18.37 -27.61
CA ASN A 147 5.65 -17.03 -27.64
C ASN A 147 5.07 -16.13 -26.53
N LEU A 148 5.39 -16.42 -25.27
CA LEU A 148 5.05 -15.60 -24.12
C LEU A 148 6.04 -14.43 -24.05
N LYS A 149 5.63 -13.28 -24.57
CA LYS A 149 6.31 -12.00 -24.31
C LYS A 149 6.16 -11.65 -22.82
N PHE A 150 7.08 -12.10 -21.99
CA PHE A 150 7.21 -11.64 -20.61
C PHE A 150 7.66 -10.17 -20.61
N LYS A 151 6.70 -9.25 -20.50
CA LYS A 151 6.98 -7.82 -20.30
C LYS A 151 7.40 -7.64 -18.83
N TRP A 152 8.70 -7.65 -18.58
CA TRP A 152 9.26 -7.21 -17.31
C TRP A 152 9.05 -5.71 -17.17
N TYR A 153 8.05 -5.29 -16.40
CA TYR A 153 7.94 -3.91 -15.97
C TYR A 153 8.99 -3.66 -14.89
N HIS A 154 10.23 -3.37 -15.29
CA HIS A 154 11.19 -2.72 -14.41
C HIS A 154 10.72 -1.28 -14.21
N CYS A 155 10.00 -1.02 -13.12
CA CYS A 155 9.82 0.35 -12.64
C CYS A 155 11.17 0.84 -12.09
N ARG A 156 12.01 1.35 -12.98
CA ARG A 156 13.22 2.09 -12.61
C ARG A 156 12.75 3.46 -12.16
N ILE A 157 12.57 3.62 -10.85
CA ILE A 157 12.38 4.93 -10.23
C ILE A 157 13.69 5.70 -10.47
N PRO A 158 13.68 6.88 -11.12
CA PRO A 158 14.90 7.63 -11.35
C PRO A 158 15.55 8.01 -10.01
N PRO A 159 16.90 7.97 -9.91
CA PRO A 159 17.60 8.39 -8.71
C PRO A 159 17.34 9.88 -8.42
N VAL A 160 17.29 10.18 -7.13
CA VAL A 160 17.04 11.52 -6.56
C VAL A 160 18.12 12.48 -7.06
N GLN A 161 17.70 13.56 -7.74
CA GLN A 161 18.58 14.72 -7.90
C GLN A 161 18.64 15.46 -6.57
N THR A 162 19.71 15.22 -5.81
CA THR A 162 20.09 16.09 -4.69
C THR A 162 20.74 17.32 -5.26
N ASN A 163 20.00 18.43 -5.36
CA ASN A 163 20.62 19.74 -5.60
C ASN A 163 21.34 20.16 -4.31
N ALA A 164 22.63 19.90 -4.27
CA ALA A 164 23.58 20.60 -3.41
C ALA A 164 24.11 21.80 -4.21
N GLY A 165 23.89 23.01 -3.70
CA GLY A 165 24.32 24.27 -4.32
C GLY A 165 23.20 25.30 -4.34
#